data_AF-A0A2N5X7Z8-F1
#
_entry.id   AF-A0A2N5X7Z8-F1
#
_cell.length_a   1.000
_cell.length_b   1.000
_cell.length_c   1.000
_cell.angle_alpha   90.00
_cell.angle_beta   90.00
_cell.angle_gamma   90.00
#
_symmetry.space_group_name_H-M   'P 1'
#
loop_
_entity.id
_entity.type
_entity.pdbx_description
1 polymer ?
#
loop_
_entity_poly.entity_id
_entity_poly.type
_entity_poly.pdbx_seq_one_letter_code
_entity_poly.pdbx_strand_id
1 'polypeptide(L)'
;MPLVAMFFSACVNAAVTINIQESGGDVVATSSGSLDISTLGVPGSAPALSSIIAGSSWNPSFQSIVLVSGGGARDTYTIDSGATTFSTGSLFVGGTNSGSAVGIDSLSSGTNTLIVASGYTSGTPISGSSTFAGQTILSMGLIPGSYTFTWATDSVTINIIASTYTIGGNVTGLTGSVTLQNSGGDDLVVGADGAFTFATAVNDGGAYAVTVSAQPAGQTCTVTNGSGTVAGADVTNVAVACVDNAPLTYSVGGNATGLTGSVTLQNNGADDLVVGADGAFSFATPVNDGGAYAVTVSVQPAGQTCTVTNGSGTIAGADVADVAVDCVDDPVVGPGPGGAAAIPTLPLPGLLLMILGILAAAGVQRRATAN
;
A
#
# COMPACT_ATOMS: atom_id res chain seq x y z
N MET A 1 -62.90 16.24 52.48
CA MET A 1 -61.43 16.38 52.35
C MET A 1 -61.09 16.03 50.91
N PRO A 2 -60.68 16.96 50.05
CA PRO A 2 -60.35 16.61 48.67
C PRO A 2 -59.02 15.87 48.68
N LEU A 3 -59.00 14.72 48.02
CA LEU A 3 -57.82 13.93 47.73
C LEU A 3 -56.98 14.72 46.74
N VAL A 4 -55.88 15.30 47.20
CA VAL A 4 -54.87 15.92 46.34
C VAL A 4 -54.25 14.79 45.51
N ALA A 5 -54.61 14.73 44.23
CA ALA A 5 -53.89 13.92 43.26
C ALA A 5 -52.51 14.56 43.07
N MET A 6 -51.52 14.06 43.81
CA MET A 6 -50.12 14.29 43.46
C MET A 6 -49.86 13.55 42.14
N PHE A 7 -49.88 14.31 41.05
CA PHE A 7 -49.21 13.87 39.83
C PHE A 7 -47.71 13.81 40.15
N PHE A 8 -47.24 12.64 40.55
CA PHE A 8 -45.85 12.30 40.30
C PHE A 8 -45.74 12.19 38.78
N SER A 9 -45.38 13.29 38.12
CA SER A 9 -44.78 13.22 36.80
C SER A 9 -43.49 12.45 37.01
N ALA A 10 -43.51 11.15 36.73
CA ALA A 10 -42.29 10.37 36.64
C ALA A 10 -41.38 11.13 35.66
N CYS A 11 -40.22 11.57 36.13
CA CYS A 11 -39.20 12.15 35.26
C CYS A 11 -38.74 11.01 34.34
N VAL A 12 -39.42 10.86 33.21
CA VAL A 12 -38.85 10.12 32.10
C VAL A 12 -37.64 10.92 31.69
N ASN A 13 -36.45 10.35 31.78
CA ASN A 13 -35.25 10.91 31.18
C ASN A 13 -35.61 11.27 29.73
N ALA A 14 -35.78 12.55 29.47
CA ALA A 14 -35.87 13.05 28.12
C ALA A 14 -34.45 12.99 27.56
N ALA A 15 -34.35 12.81 26.25
CA ALA A 15 -33.09 12.79 25.54
C ALA A 15 -33.35 13.18 24.10
N VAL A 16 -32.43 13.93 23.52
CA VAL A 16 -32.40 14.19 22.08
C VAL A 16 -31.23 13.44 21.47
N THR A 17 -31.52 12.74 20.38
CA THR A 17 -30.49 12.18 19.51
C THR A 17 -30.37 13.03 18.26
N ILE A 18 -29.14 13.38 17.90
CA ILE A 18 -28.76 14.01 16.65
C ILE A 18 -27.92 13.01 15.86
N ASN A 19 -28.45 12.50 14.74
CA ASN A 19 -27.71 11.61 13.86
C ASN A 19 -27.22 12.39 12.63
N ILE A 20 -25.93 12.34 12.36
CA ILE A 20 -25.29 12.92 11.17
C ILE A 20 -24.65 11.79 10.38
N GLN A 21 -25.09 11.65 9.14
CA GLN A 21 -24.62 10.59 8.26
C GLN A 21 -24.58 11.05 6.82
N GLU A 22 -23.73 10.43 6.02
CA GLU A 22 -23.75 10.59 4.57
C GLU A 22 -24.93 9.87 3.94
N SER A 23 -25.54 10.49 2.93
CA SER A 23 -26.69 9.97 2.19
C SER A 23 -26.71 10.57 0.80
N GLY A 24 -26.53 9.74 -0.23
CA GLY A 24 -26.68 10.17 -1.64
C GLY A 24 -25.66 11.21 -2.12
N GLY A 25 -24.48 11.28 -1.51
CA GLY A 25 -23.45 12.29 -1.82
C GLY A 25 -23.55 13.58 -0.98
N ASP A 26 -24.52 13.64 -0.07
CA ASP A 26 -24.73 14.74 0.87
C ASP A 26 -24.48 14.27 2.31
N VAL A 27 -24.30 15.19 3.24
CA VAL A 27 -24.40 14.90 4.68
C VAL A 27 -25.78 15.31 5.17
N VAL A 28 -26.49 14.40 5.84
CA VAL A 28 -27.81 14.65 6.43
C VAL A 28 -27.70 14.54 7.94
N ALA A 29 -28.06 15.62 8.63
CA ALA A 29 -28.26 15.65 10.06
C ALA A 29 -29.76 15.57 10.37
N THR A 30 -30.14 14.74 11.34
CA THR A 30 -31.50 14.60 11.84
C THR A 30 -31.50 14.67 13.34
N SER A 31 -32.50 15.35 13.92
CA SER A 31 -32.70 15.40 15.37
C SER A 31 -34.07 14.83 15.73
N SER A 32 -34.12 14.09 16.83
CA SER A 32 -35.37 13.53 17.36
C SER A 32 -35.30 13.35 18.87
N GLY A 33 -36.43 13.57 19.56
CA GLY A 33 -36.58 13.29 20.98
C GLY A 33 -37.32 14.41 21.70
N SER A 34 -37.01 14.60 22.97
CA SER A 34 -37.50 15.73 23.78
C SER A 34 -36.45 16.04 24.84
N LEU A 35 -36.50 17.25 25.39
CA LEU A 35 -35.60 17.71 26.44
C LEU A 35 -36.40 18.13 27.66
N ASP A 36 -35.89 17.82 28.84
CA ASP A 36 -36.26 18.44 30.09
C ASP A 36 -35.19 19.48 30.47
N ILE A 37 -35.59 20.74 30.33
CA ILE A 37 -34.78 21.91 30.67
C ILE A 37 -35.21 22.53 32.01
N SER A 38 -36.08 21.87 32.79
CA SER A 38 -36.64 22.43 34.02
C SER A 38 -35.59 22.67 35.12
N THR A 39 -34.49 21.91 35.08
CA THR A 39 -33.36 22.04 35.99
C THR A 39 -32.28 22.99 35.47
N LEU A 40 -32.35 23.37 34.20
CA LEU A 40 -31.47 24.38 33.62
C LEU A 40 -31.98 25.75 34.07
N GLY A 41 -31.06 26.62 34.51
CA GLY A 41 -31.40 27.94 35.05
C GLY A 41 -32.10 28.85 34.05
N VAL A 42 -32.25 30.14 34.38
CA VAL A 42 -32.79 31.12 33.44
C VAL A 42 -31.99 31.11 32.13
N PRO A 43 -32.66 31.02 30.96
CA PRO A 43 -31.96 31.05 29.69
C PRO A 43 -31.14 32.32 29.61
N GLY A 44 -29.85 32.19 29.29
CA GLY A 44 -29.08 33.35 28.90
C GLY A 44 -29.68 33.92 27.62
N SER A 45 -29.81 35.23 27.50
CA SER A 45 -29.82 35.85 26.18
C SER A 45 -28.43 35.62 25.61
N ALA A 46 -28.28 34.67 24.68
CA ALA A 46 -27.00 34.44 24.02
C ALA A 46 -26.40 35.81 23.64
N PRO A 47 -25.12 36.11 23.95
CA PRO A 47 -24.46 37.27 23.36
C PRO A 47 -24.66 37.08 21.87
N ALA A 48 -25.36 38.04 21.28
CA ALA A 48 -26.11 37.80 20.07
C ALA A 48 -25.25 37.05 19.03
N LEU A 49 -25.57 35.77 18.81
CA LEU A 49 -25.21 35.08 17.57
C LEU A 49 -26.03 35.66 16.39
N SER A 50 -26.49 36.91 16.52
CA SER A 50 -27.27 37.66 15.54
C SER A 50 -26.48 37.97 14.26
N SER A 51 -25.25 37.48 14.11
CA SER A 51 -24.46 37.69 12.90
C SER A 51 -23.83 36.45 12.29
N ILE A 52 -23.94 35.24 12.89
CA ILE A 52 -23.25 34.09 12.27
C ILE A 52 -24.17 33.18 11.45
N ILE A 53 -25.47 32.94 11.72
CA ILE A 53 -26.14 31.90 10.91
C ILE A 53 -27.66 31.97 10.77
N ALA A 54 -28.09 32.32 9.57
CA ALA A 54 -29.45 32.14 9.07
C ALA A 54 -29.70 30.70 8.54
N GLY A 55 -29.12 29.66 9.15
CA GLY A 55 -29.16 28.27 8.67
C GLY A 55 -28.27 27.33 9.47
N SER A 56 -28.30 26.01 9.19
CA SER A 56 -27.53 25.04 9.98
C SER A 56 -26.03 25.24 9.81
N SER A 57 -25.29 24.88 10.86
CA SER A 57 -23.85 25.11 10.89
C SER A 57 -23.07 24.16 11.76
N TRP A 58 -21.79 24.11 11.44
CA TRP A 58 -20.76 23.44 12.20
C TRP A 58 -19.59 24.38 12.35
N ASN A 59 -19.21 24.73 13.57
CA ASN A 59 -17.98 25.48 13.79
C ASN A 59 -16.97 24.63 14.53
N PRO A 60 -15.98 24.05 13.85
CA PRO A 60 -15.00 23.20 14.49
C PRO A 60 -14.03 23.97 15.39
N SER A 61 -13.81 25.27 15.14
CA SER A 61 -13.01 26.16 15.99
C SER A 61 -13.64 26.40 17.37
N PHE A 62 -14.96 26.24 17.46
CA PHE A 62 -15.75 26.35 18.69
C PHE A 62 -16.51 25.06 19.00
N GLN A 63 -16.13 23.94 18.36
CA GLN A 63 -16.77 22.63 18.50
C GLN A 63 -18.30 22.72 18.63
N SER A 64 -18.92 23.44 17.71
CA SER A 64 -20.34 23.78 17.79
C SER A 64 -21.09 23.13 16.65
N ILE A 65 -22.29 22.67 16.97
CA ILE A 65 -23.32 22.22 16.06
C ILE A 65 -24.57 23.02 16.32
N VAL A 66 -25.12 23.61 15.27
CA VAL A 66 -26.46 24.17 15.34
C VAL A 66 -27.26 23.63 14.17
N LEU A 67 -28.24 22.77 14.46
CA LEU A 67 -29.26 22.40 13.49
C LEU A 67 -30.40 23.39 13.63
N VAL A 68 -30.51 24.32 12.68
CA VAL A 68 -31.51 25.38 12.73
C VAL A 68 -32.49 25.19 11.59
N SER A 69 -33.74 25.00 11.98
CA SER A 69 -34.90 25.17 11.14
C SER A 69 -35.49 26.58 11.35
N GLY A 70 -35.54 27.36 10.26
CA GLY A 70 -36.14 28.70 10.25
C GLY A 70 -35.35 29.78 10.98
N GLY A 71 -35.44 31.02 10.50
CA GLY A 71 -34.75 32.20 11.06
C GLY A 71 -35.41 32.78 12.31
N GLY A 72 -35.67 31.96 13.33
CA GLY A 72 -36.30 32.36 14.59
C GLY A 72 -35.32 32.58 15.76
N ALA A 73 -35.77 33.26 16.81
CA ALA A 73 -35.01 33.45 18.05
C ALA A 73 -34.69 32.11 18.75
N ARG A 74 -33.60 32.09 19.54
CA ARG A 74 -33.07 30.89 20.21
C ARG A 74 -32.80 31.18 21.68
N ASP A 75 -33.07 30.17 22.51
CA ASP A 75 -32.72 30.19 23.93
C ASP A 75 -31.48 29.30 24.15
N THR A 76 -30.62 29.72 25.07
CA THR A 76 -29.36 29.03 25.36
C THR A 76 -29.22 28.72 26.84
N TYR A 77 -28.78 27.51 27.15
CA TYR A 77 -28.61 27.02 28.52
C TYR A 77 -27.22 26.42 28.70
N THR A 78 -26.51 26.82 29.75
CA THR A 78 -25.24 26.18 30.13
C THR A 78 -25.51 24.78 30.69
N ILE A 79 -24.71 23.79 30.30
CA ILE A 79 -24.86 22.39 30.70
C ILE A 79 -23.62 21.85 31.41
N ASP A 80 -23.82 20.82 32.25
CA ASP A 80 -22.84 20.37 33.26
C ASP A 80 -21.59 19.70 32.67
N SER A 81 -21.74 18.92 31.59
CA SER A 81 -20.62 18.22 30.97
C SER A 81 -20.94 17.72 29.55
N GLY A 82 -19.90 17.39 28.79
CA GLY A 82 -20.02 16.79 27.47
C GLY A 82 -18.68 16.60 26.77
N ALA A 83 -18.69 15.89 25.65
CA ALA A 83 -17.48 15.64 24.87
C ALA A 83 -16.87 16.95 24.35
N THR A 84 -15.53 17.02 24.34
CA THR A 84 -14.79 18.25 24.06
C THR A 84 -13.98 18.18 22.76
N THR A 85 -14.31 17.28 21.83
CA THR A 85 -13.83 17.29 20.43
C THR A 85 -14.67 16.35 19.57
N PHE A 86 -15.59 16.86 18.76
CA PHE A 86 -16.33 16.06 17.75
C PHE A 86 -16.16 16.55 16.31
N SER A 87 -15.34 17.58 16.11
CA SER A 87 -15.05 18.18 14.80
C SER A 87 -13.70 18.89 14.80
N THR A 88 -13.09 19.01 13.64
CA THR A 88 -11.84 19.74 13.33
C THR A 88 -12.06 20.60 12.07
N GLY A 89 -11.33 21.70 11.88
CA GLY A 89 -11.43 22.53 10.66
C GLY A 89 -12.16 23.87 10.84
N SER A 90 -12.84 24.33 9.78
CA SER A 90 -13.41 25.70 9.67
C SER A 90 -14.94 25.71 9.73
N LEU A 91 -15.52 26.87 10.08
CA LEU A 91 -16.97 27.07 10.10
C LEU A 91 -17.61 26.67 8.77
N PHE A 92 -18.49 25.68 8.80
CA PHE A 92 -19.40 25.33 7.72
C PHE A 92 -20.78 25.91 8.02
N VAL A 93 -21.26 26.77 7.14
CA VAL A 93 -22.63 27.30 7.18
C VAL A 93 -23.34 26.84 5.93
N GLY A 94 -24.46 26.13 6.09
CA GLY A 94 -25.21 25.70 4.94
C GLY A 94 -26.24 24.64 5.25
N GLY A 95 -27.03 24.33 4.23
CA GLY A 95 -27.95 23.21 4.22
C GLY A 95 -29.42 23.60 4.22
N THR A 96 -30.24 22.75 3.61
CA THR A 96 -31.70 22.89 3.60
C THR A 96 -32.25 22.31 4.89
N ASN A 97 -33.04 23.10 5.62
CA ASN A 97 -33.43 22.78 6.99
C ASN A 97 -34.94 22.69 7.16
N SER A 98 -35.40 21.83 8.06
CA SER A 98 -36.81 21.66 8.43
C SER A 98 -36.96 21.24 9.90
N GLY A 99 -38.12 21.49 10.51
CA GLY A 99 -38.46 20.99 11.85
C GLY A 99 -38.17 21.94 13.01
N SER A 100 -37.65 21.43 14.14
CA SER A 100 -37.32 22.16 15.37
C SER A 100 -35.80 22.41 15.49
N ALA A 101 -35.41 23.60 15.97
CA ALA A 101 -34.02 23.94 16.18
C ALA A 101 -33.47 23.30 17.47
N VAL A 102 -32.31 22.64 17.36
CA VAL A 102 -31.55 22.09 18.48
C VAL A 102 -30.06 22.10 18.15
N GLY A 103 -29.21 22.35 19.13
CA GLY A 103 -27.77 22.39 18.93
C GLY A 103 -26.99 22.37 20.23
N ILE A 104 -25.69 22.17 20.10
CA ILE A 104 -24.71 22.23 21.18
C ILE A 104 -23.59 23.16 20.73
N ASP A 105 -23.21 24.10 21.58
CA ASP A 105 -22.05 24.98 21.36
C ASP A 105 -21.07 24.82 22.51
N SER A 106 -19.82 24.53 22.19
CA SER A 106 -18.72 24.32 23.13
C SER A 106 -17.74 25.48 23.00
N LEU A 107 -18.06 26.58 23.67
CA LEU A 107 -17.27 27.81 23.64
C LEU A 107 -15.79 27.54 23.98
N SER A 108 -14.88 28.32 23.39
CA SER A 108 -13.43 28.21 23.64
C SER A 108 -13.02 28.41 25.11
N SER A 109 -13.96 28.82 25.98
CA SER A 109 -13.84 28.86 27.44
C SER A 109 -14.01 27.49 28.12
N GLY A 110 -14.32 26.42 27.37
CA GLY A 110 -14.63 25.09 27.90
C GLY A 110 -16.05 24.95 28.43
N THR A 111 -16.94 25.91 28.11
CA THR A 111 -18.34 25.91 28.55
C THR A 111 -19.23 25.32 27.46
N ASN A 112 -19.96 24.26 27.79
CA ASN A 112 -20.93 23.64 26.90
C ASN A 112 -22.29 24.32 27.07
N THR A 113 -22.95 24.60 25.95
CA THR A 113 -24.23 25.31 25.88
C THR A 113 -25.21 24.53 25.01
N LEU A 114 -26.38 24.24 25.55
CA LEU A 114 -27.53 23.72 24.81
C LEU A 114 -28.27 24.88 24.13
N ILE A 115 -28.61 24.70 22.86
CA ILE A 115 -29.37 25.65 22.06
C ILE A 115 -30.69 25.00 21.68
N VAL A 116 -31.80 25.70 21.93
CA VAL A 116 -33.16 25.27 21.53
C VAL A 116 -33.93 26.44 20.91
N ALA A 117 -35.05 26.14 20.26
CA ALA A 117 -35.98 27.17 19.79
C ALA A 117 -36.46 28.04 20.98
N SER A 118 -36.56 29.37 20.77
CA SER A 118 -36.99 30.26 21.84
C SER A 118 -38.41 29.93 22.31
N GLY A 119 -38.60 29.87 23.63
CA GLY A 119 -39.86 29.46 24.26
C GLY A 119 -40.10 27.94 24.24
N TYR A 120 -39.06 27.13 23.99
CA TYR A 120 -39.17 25.67 24.12
C TYR A 120 -39.74 25.28 25.48
N THR A 121 -40.75 24.42 25.49
CA THR A 121 -41.38 23.90 26.71
C THR A 121 -40.89 22.46 26.95
N SER A 122 -40.36 22.16 28.15
CA SER A 122 -39.88 20.82 28.52
C SER A 122 -40.86 19.72 28.10
N GLY A 123 -40.34 18.65 27.49
CA GLY A 123 -41.12 17.52 27.00
C GLY A 123 -41.78 17.73 25.63
N THR A 124 -41.68 18.92 25.03
CA THR A 124 -42.15 19.15 23.66
C THR A 124 -41.29 18.35 22.67
N PRO A 125 -41.88 17.60 21.72
CA PRO A 125 -41.11 16.87 20.74
C PRO A 125 -40.21 17.78 19.89
N ILE A 126 -38.95 17.38 19.77
CA ILE A 126 -37.97 17.93 18.84
C ILE A 126 -37.89 16.96 17.67
N SER A 127 -38.10 17.47 16.47
CA SER A 127 -37.85 16.75 15.22
C SER A 127 -37.31 17.75 14.21
N GLY A 128 -36.09 17.54 13.71
CA GLY A 128 -35.43 18.45 12.78
C GLY A 128 -34.60 17.70 11.76
N SER A 129 -34.37 18.31 10.60
CA SER A 129 -33.46 17.79 9.59
C SER A 129 -32.73 18.92 8.87
N SER A 130 -31.46 18.68 8.57
CA SER A 130 -30.57 19.57 7.84
C SER A 130 -29.76 18.77 6.82
N THR A 131 -29.80 19.16 5.54
CA THR A 131 -29.04 18.49 4.47
C THR A 131 -27.94 19.42 3.96
N PHE A 132 -26.69 18.98 4.04
CA PHE A 132 -25.50 19.66 3.54
C PHE A 132 -25.09 19.02 2.20
N ALA A 133 -25.45 19.69 1.11
CA ALA A 133 -25.31 19.14 -0.23
C ALA A 133 -23.84 19.04 -0.69
N GLY A 134 -23.48 17.91 -1.31
CA GLY A 134 -22.15 17.67 -1.89
C GLY A 134 -21.02 17.56 -0.88
N GLN A 135 -21.33 17.26 0.38
CA GLN A 135 -20.36 17.16 1.46
C GLN A 135 -20.16 15.71 1.91
N THR A 136 -19.01 15.45 2.53
CA THR A 136 -18.71 14.23 3.29
C THR A 136 -18.45 14.60 4.75
N ILE A 137 -18.55 13.64 5.66
CA ILE A 137 -18.19 13.82 7.08
C ILE A 137 -16.74 14.35 7.18
N LEU A 138 -15.83 13.78 6.36
CA LEU A 138 -14.44 14.23 6.29
C LEU A 138 -14.29 15.65 5.73
N SER A 139 -15.01 16.02 4.66
CA SER A 139 -14.90 17.37 4.08
C SER A 139 -15.45 18.46 5.00
N MET A 140 -16.39 18.09 5.88
CA MET A 140 -16.88 18.93 6.97
C MET A 140 -15.99 18.90 8.22
N GLY A 141 -14.94 18.07 8.22
CA GLY A 141 -14.01 17.89 9.32
C GLY A 141 -14.65 17.28 10.58
N LEU A 142 -15.80 16.64 10.42
CA LEU A 142 -16.47 15.92 11.50
C LEU A 142 -15.71 14.64 11.83
N ILE A 143 -15.64 14.28 13.11
CA ILE A 143 -14.99 13.04 13.55
C ILE A 143 -16.08 11.99 13.78
N PRO A 144 -16.05 10.82 13.12
CA PRO A 144 -16.99 9.75 13.38
C PRO A 144 -16.94 9.30 14.84
N GLY A 145 -18.10 9.11 15.46
CA GLY A 145 -18.20 8.76 16.87
C GLY A 145 -19.56 9.07 17.48
N SER A 146 -19.71 8.71 18.75
CA SER A 146 -20.87 9.03 19.57
C SER A 146 -20.45 9.99 20.69
N TYR A 147 -21.07 11.16 20.73
CA TYR A 147 -20.72 12.24 21.65
C TYR A 147 -21.95 12.59 22.48
N THR A 148 -21.85 12.44 23.80
CA THR A 148 -22.97 12.70 24.71
C THR A 148 -22.69 13.90 25.59
N PHE A 149 -23.69 14.77 25.69
CA PHE A 149 -23.74 15.97 26.51
C PHE A 149 -24.86 15.78 27.53
N THR A 150 -24.60 16.06 28.80
CA THR A 150 -25.55 15.75 29.88
C THR A 150 -25.69 16.93 30.83
N TRP A 151 -26.90 17.09 31.35
CA TRP A 151 -27.20 17.97 32.49
C TRP A 151 -28.25 17.31 33.35
N ALA A 152 -28.11 17.43 34.67
CA ALA A 152 -29.02 16.78 35.63
C ALA A 152 -29.33 15.31 35.24
N THR A 153 -30.55 15.02 34.75
CA THR A 153 -31.01 13.68 34.34
C THR A 153 -31.29 13.54 32.83
N ASP A 154 -30.89 14.52 32.02
CA ASP A 154 -31.19 14.59 30.57
C ASP A 154 -29.90 14.65 29.74
N SER A 155 -30.03 14.42 28.43
CA SER A 155 -28.89 14.39 27.51
C SER A 155 -29.21 14.76 26.07
N VAL A 156 -28.18 15.26 25.38
CA VAL A 156 -28.08 15.26 23.92
C VAL A 156 -26.99 14.30 23.50
N THR A 157 -27.31 13.33 22.65
CA THR A 157 -26.34 12.45 22.00
C THR A 157 -26.20 12.80 20.53
N ILE A 158 -24.98 13.03 20.07
CA ILE A 158 -24.61 13.30 18.69
C ILE A 158 -23.91 12.06 18.14
N ASN A 159 -24.50 11.41 17.15
CA ASN A 159 -23.91 10.30 16.42
C ASN A 159 -23.42 10.78 15.07
N ILE A 160 -22.12 10.66 14.80
CA ILE A 160 -21.49 11.00 13.52
C ILE A 160 -21.06 9.70 12.86
N ILE A 161 -21.65 9.40 11.70
CA ILE A 161 -21.49 8.13 10.98
C ILE A 161 -20.97 8.46 9.58
N ALA A 162 -19.70 8.12 9.32
CA ALA A 162 -19.14 8.21 7.96
C ALA A 162 -19.45 6.94 7.17
N SER A 163 -19.67 7.10 5.86
CA SER A 163 -19.62 5.96 4.94
C SER A 163 -18.18 5.56 4.76
N THR A 164 -17.94 4.25 4.67
CA THR A 164 -16.63 3.69 4.38
C THR A 164 -16.72 2.83 3.13
N TYR A 165 -15.64 2.84 2.37
CA TYR A 165 -15.53 2.10 1.12
C TYR A 165 -14.23 1.31 1.08
N THR A 166 -14.29 0.15 0.47
CA THR A 166 -13.14 -0.75 0.36
C THR A 166 -12.18 -0.28 -0.73
N ILE A 167 -10.90 -0.60 -0.53
CA ILE A 167 -9.85 -0.38 -1.53
C ILE A 167 -9.42 -1.76 -2.04
N GLY A 168 -9.39 -1.92 -3.36
CA GLY A 168 -9.13 -3.19 -4.00
C GLY A 168 -8.75 -3.03 -5.47
N GLY A 169 -8.48 -4.16 -6.09
CA GLY A 169 -7.84 -4.18 -7.39
C GLY A 169 -7.61 -5.58 -7.92
N ASN A 170 -6.72 -5.69 -8.90
CA ASN A 170 -6.31 -6.96 -9.48
C ASN A 170 -4.79 -7.09 -9.59
N VAL A 171 -4.26 -8.26 -9.28
CA VAL A 171 -2.85 -8.65 -9.49
C VAL A 171 -2.72 -9.51 -10.74
N THR A 172 -1.66 -9.27 -11.53
CA THR A 172 -1.32 -10.05 -12.73
C THR A 172 0.18 -10.36 -12.79
N GLY A 173 0.53 -11.53 -13.32
CA GLY A 173 1.92 -11.93 -13.56
C GLY A 173 2.67 -12.37 -12.30
N LEU A 174 1.96 -12.60 -11.19
CA LEU A 174 2.56 -12.94 -9.91
C LEU A 174 3.00 -14.41 -9.85
N THR A 175 4.26 -14.60 -9.47
CA THR A 175 4.81 -15.89 -9.06
C THR A 175 5.17 -15.84 -7.58
N GLY A 176 4.59 -16.72 -6.78
CA GLY A 176 4.76 -16.72 -5.32
C GLY A 176 3.80 -15.74 -4.64
N SER A 177 4.32 -14.81 -3.83
CA SER A 177 3.50 -13.87 -3.06
C SER A 177 4.07 -12.47 -3.06
N VAL A 178 3.19 -11.46 -3.09
CA VAL A 178 3.51 -10.04 -2.92
C VAL A 178 2.79 -9.52 -1.68
N THR A 179 3.44 -8.62 -0.92
CA THR A 179 2.76 -7.89 0.15
C THR A 179 2.47 -6.47 -0.33
N LEU A 180 1.18 -6.14 -0.37
CA LEU A 180 0.68 -4.80 -0.63
C LEU A 180 0.43 -4.09 0.69
N GLN A 181 0.53 -2.77 0.71
CA GLN A 181 0.24 -1.95 1.88
C GLN A 181 -0.62 -0.77 1.45
N ASN A 182 -1.73 -0.53 2.14
CA ASN A 182 -2.52 0.69 1.98
C ASN A 182 -2.22 1.70 3.10
N SER A 183 -1.89 2.93 2.70
CA SER A 183 -1.71 4.11 3.57
C SER A 183 -0.80 3.89 4.79
N GLY A 184 0.18 2.98 4.67
CA GLY A 184 1.20 2.76 5.70
C GLY A 184 0.80 1.89 6.89
N GLY A 185 -0.38 1.24 6.87
CA GLY A 185 -0.87 0.48 8.04
C GLY A 185 -1.78 -0.73 7.78
N ASP A 186 -2.28 -0.93 6.56
CA ASP A 186 -3.11 -2.09 6.19
C ASP A 186 -2.36 -2.98 5.19
N ASP A 187 -1.61 -3.95 5.72
CA ASP A 187 -0.81 -4.88 4.93
C ASP A 187 -1.66 -6.09 4.47
N LEU A 188 -1.55 -6.42 3.18
CA LEU A 188 -2.26 -7.53 2.55
C LEU A 188 -1.29 -8.40 1.76
N VAL A 189 -1.17 -9.67 2.15
CA VAL A 189 -0.42 -10.68 1.38
C VAL A 189 -1.31 -11.27 0.30
N VAL A 190 -0.89 -11.13 -0.96
CA VAL A 190 -1.56 -11.72 -2.13
C VAL A 190 -0.69 -12.89 -2.63
N GLY A 191 -1.28 -14.08 -2.73
CA GLY A 191 -0.56 -15.33 -3.06
C GLY A 191 -0.79 -15.87 -4.47
N ALA A 192 -1.60 -15.19 -5.29
CA ALA A 192 -1.88 -15.57 -6.67
C ALA A 192 -2.46 -14.38 -7.44
N ASP A 193 -2.44 -14.47 -8.77
CA ASP A 193 -3.16 -13.56 -9.64
C ASP A 193 -4.67 -13.51 -9.34
N GLY A 194 -5.28 -12.35 -9.53
CA GLY A 194 -6.71 -12.14 -9.34
C GLY A 194 -7.04 -10.92 -8.48
N ALA A 195 -8.32 -10.83 -8.12
CA ALA A 195 -8.85 -9.71 -7.36
C ALA A 195 -8.34 -9.73 -5.90
N PHE A 196 -8.09 -8.54 -5.36
CA PHE A 196 -7.75 -8.33 -3.96
C PHE A 196 -8.57 -7.18 -3.37
N THR A 197 -8.76 -7.19 -2.06
CA THR A 197 -9.44 -6.13 -1.32
C THR A 197 -8.79 -6.01 0.06
N PHE A 198 -8.42 -4.80 0.45
CA PHE A 198 -7.91 -4.48 1.78
C PHE A 198 -9.00 -4.64 2.83
N ALA A 199 -8.61 -5.01 4.05
CA ALA A 199 -9.57 -5.28 5.13
C ALA A 199 -10.12 -3.99 5.74
N THR A 200 -9.31 -2.94 5.79
CA THR A 200 -9.69 -1.65 6.37
C THR A 200 -10.33 -0.77 5.31
N ALA A 201 -11.64 -0.55 5.44
CA ALA A 201 -12.34 0.41 4.61
C ALA A 201 -11.90 1.85 4.94
N VAL A 202 -11.89 2.71 3.93
CA VAL A 202 -11.49 4.12 4.01
C VAL A 202 -12.75 4.99 4.00
N ASN A 203 -12.80 6.00 4.86
CA ASN A 203 -13.91 6.96 4.91
C ASN A 203 -14.09 7.69 3.57
N ASP A 204 -15.32 8.08 3.24
CA ASP A 204 -15.60 8.86 2.03
C ASP A 204 -14.87 10.22 2.03
N GLY A 205 -14.27 10.59 0.90
CA GLY A 205 -13.34 11.73 0.81
C GLY A 205 -11.96 11.49 1.45
N GLY A 206 -11.72 10.30 2.01
CA GLY A 206 -10.42 9.88 2.55
C GLY A 206 -9.43 9.50 1.44
N ALA A 207 -8.15 9.76 1.67
CA ALA A 207 -7.08 9.37 0.75
C ALA A 207 -6.65 7.91 0.96
N TYR A 208 -6.28 7.24 -0.13
CA TYR A 208 -5.64 5.92 -0.12
C TYR A 208 -4.30 5.96 -0.84
N ALA A 209 -3.39 5.07 -0.45
CA ALA A 209 -2.06 4.92 -1.06
C ALA A 209 -1.59 3.47 -0.95
N VAL A 210 -1.90 2.69 -1.98
CA VAL A 210 -1.46 1.31 -2.20
C VAL A 210 -0.05 1.27 -2.76
N THR A 211 0.85 0.62 -2.04
CA THR A 211 2.24 0.38 -2.41
C THR A 211 2.57 -1.11 -2.29
N VAL A 212 3.68 -1.53 -2.88
CA VAL A 212 4.27 -2.84 -2.59
C VAL A 212 5.21 -2.67 -1.40
N SER A 213 4.88 -3.29 -0.27
CA SER A 213 5.74 -3.30 0.93
C SER A 213 6.77 -4.42 0.89
N ALA A 214 6.47 -5.54 0.21
CA ALA A 214 7.43 -6.61 -0.05
C ALA A 214 7.25 -7.20 -1.44
N GLN A 215 8.34 -7.20 -2.23
CA GLN A 215 8.36 -7.79 -3.57
C GLN A 215 8.47 -9.33 -3.50
N PRO A 216 7.84 -10.06 -4.43
CA PRO A 216 8.11 -11.48 -4.64
C PRO A 216 9.57 -11.74 -5.01
N ALA A 217 10.08 -12.92 -4.66
CA ALA A 217 11.43 -13.33 -5.07
C ALA A 217 11.51 -13.51 -6.59
N GLY A 218 12.52 -12.90 -7.22
CA GLY A 218 12.74 -13.02 -8.67
C GLY A 218 11.78 -12.21 -9.54
N GLN A 219 10.92 -11.38 -8.95
CA GLN A 219 9.96 -10.55 -9.66
C GLN A 219 9.98 -9.10 -9.14
N THR A 220 9.48 -8.17 -9.95
CA THR A 220 9.17 -6.80 -9.56
C THR A 220 7.72 -6.52 -9.88
N CYS A 221 6.94 -6.22 -8.85
CA CYS A 221 5.56 -5.76 -8.96
C CYS A 221 5.50 -4.23 -8.90
N THR A 222 4.70 -3.65 -9.79
CA THR A 222 4.44 -2.22 -9.87
C THR A 222 2.94 -1.94 -9.72
N VAL A 223 2.61 -0.87 -9.00
CA VAL A 223 1.22 -0.46 -8.76
C VAL A 223 0.86 0.69 -9.69
N THR A 224 -0.28 0.58 -10.36
CA THR A 224 -0.94 1.65 -11.11
C THR A 224 -2.30 1.95 -10.50
N ASN A 225 -2.73 3.21 -10.57
CA ASN A 225 -3.86 3.73 -9.79
C ASN A 225 -3.72 3.45 -8.28
N GLY A 226 -2.48 3.40 -7.78
CA GLY A 226 -2.20 3.07 -6.38
C GLY A 226 -2.60 4.17 -5.41
N SER A 227 -2.91 5.38 -5.84
CA SER A 227 -3.29 6.47 -4.94
C SER A 227 -4.48 7.27 -5.47
N GLY A 228 -5.24 7.84 -4.54
CA GLY A 228 -6.41 8.66 -4.87
C GLY A 228 -7.23 8.99 -3.63
N THR A 229 -8.45 9.45 -3.89
CA THR A 229 -9.45 9.79 -2.87
C THR A 229 -10.70 8.94 -3.11
N VAL A 230 -11.27 8.40 -2.05
CA VAL A 230 -12.56 7.70 -2.10
C VAL A 230 -13.67 8.69 -2.44
N ALA A 231 -14.54 8.31 -3.38
CA ALA A 231 -15.61 9.16 -3.89
C ALA A 231 -16.92 8.39 -4.01
N GLY A 232 -17.57 8.11 -2.88
CA GLY A 232 -18.91 7.53 -2.83
C GLY A 232 -19.05 6.08 -3.32
N ALA A 233 -17.95 5.37 -3.53
CA ALA A 233 -17.94 3.98 -4.00
C ALA A 233 -16.63 3.26 -3.66
N ASP A 234 -16.68 1.91 -3.67
CA ASP A 234 -15.51 1.05 -3.56
C ASP A 234 -14.51 1.33 -4.69
N VAL A 235 -13.23 1.47 -4.32
CA VAL A 235 -12.14 1.59 -5.26
C VAL A 235 -11.73 0.19 -5.68
N THR A 236 -11.91 -0.17 -6.95
CA THR A 236 -11.68 -1.52 -7.48
C THR A 236 -10.70 -1.56 -8.65
N ASN A 237 -10.11 -0.41 -9.00
CA ASN A 237 -9.30 -0.21 -10.21
C ASN A 237 -7.79 -0.10 -9.93
N VAL A 238 -7.34 -0.45 -8.72
CA VAL A 238 -5.91 -0.59 -8.43
C VAL A 238 -5.38 -1.77 -9.24
N ALA A 239 -4.32 -1.56 -10.03
CA ALA A 239 -3.75 -2.64 -10.83
C ALA A 239 -2.29 -2.87 -10.42
N VAL A 240 -1.99 -4.13 -10.09
CA VAL A 240 -0.64 -4.57 -9.72
C VAL A 240 -0.13 -5.50 -10.81
N ALA A 241 0.94 -5.10 -11.47
CA ALA A 241 1.57 -5.88 -12.53
C ALA A 241 2.95 -6.32 -12.07
N CYS A 242 3.15 -7.64 -12.01
CA CYS A 242 4.40 -8.28 -11.66
C CYS A 242 5.10 -8.81 -12.91
N VAL A 243 6.40 -8.56 -13.01
CA VAL A 243 7.24 -9.03 -14.11
C VAL A 243 8.47 -9.74 -13.54
N ASP A 244 8.93 -10.78 -14.24
CA ASP A 244 10.17 -11.47 -13.89
C ASP A 244 11.37 -10.52 -14.00
N ASN A 245 12.22 -10.54 -12.98
CA ASN A 245 13.46 -9.81 -12.99
C ASN A 245 14.40 -10.45 -14.01
N ALA A 246 15.15 -9.63 -14.74
CA ALA A 246 16.21 -10.15 -15.60
C ALA A 246 17.21 -10.95 -14.75
N PRO A 247 17.68 -12.11 -15.23
CA PRO A 247 18.73 -12.85 -14.55
C PRO A 247 19.98 -11.96 -14.46
N LEU A 248 20.65 -11.99 -13.30
CA LEU A 248 21.94 -11.34 -13.16
C LEU A 248 22.96 -12.12 -14.00
N THR A 249 23.71 -11.39 -14.82
CA THR A 249 24.76 -11.96 -15.68
C THR A 249 26.05 -11.21 -15.48
N TYR A 250 27.17 -11.91 -15.52
CA TYR A 250 28.51 -11.37 -15.31
C TYR A 250 29.45 -11.78 -16.43
N SER A 251 30.44 -10.94 -16.72
CA SER A 251 31.44 -11.20 -17.74
C SER A 251 32.52 -12.16 -17.25
N VAL A 252 33.11 -12.89 -18.20
CA VAL A 252 34.29 -13.73 -17.96
C VAL A 252 35.43 -13.15 -18.78
N GLY A 253 36.58 -12.95 -18.15
CA GLY A 253 37.73 -12.30 -18.75
C GLY A 253 39.00 -12.56 -17.94
N GLY A 254 40.08 -11.97 -18.40
CA GLY A 254 41.40 -12.31 -17.93
C GLY A 254 42.50 -11.51 -18.57
N ASN A 255 43.73 -12.00 -18.46
CA ASN A 255 44.91 -11.39 -19.07
C ASN A 255 45.74 -12.44 -19.81
N ALA A 256 46.14 -12.12 -21.04
CA ALA A 256 47.08 -12.92 -21.83
C ALA A 256 48.51 -12.36 -21.70
N THR A 257 49.50 -13.24 -21.56
CA THR A 257 50.92 -12.89 -21.51
C THR A 257 51.77 -13.81 -22.38
N GLY A 258 52.86 -13.27 -22.93
CA GLY A 258 53.83 -14.04 -23.72
C GLY A 258 53.35 -14.39 -25.13
N LEU A 259 52.26 -13.81 -25.60
CA LEU A 259 51.63 -14.12 -26.88
C LEU A 259 52.39 -13.46 -28.04
N THR A 260 52.83 -14.28 -29.00
CA THR A 260 53.30 -13.83 -30.31
C THR A 260 52.31 -14.30 -31.38
N GLY A 261 51.59 -13.34 -31.97
CA GLY A 261 50.50 -13.63 -32.90
C GLY A 261 49.14 -13.63 -32.20
N SER A 262 48.29 -14.62 -32.48
CA SER A 262 46.92 -14.68 -31.95
C SER A 262 46.58 -16.06 -31.40
N VAL A 263 45.90 -16.10 -30.25
CA VAL A 263 45.30 -17.29 -29.66
C VAL A 263 43.78 -17.19 -29.75
N THR A 264 43.09 -18.30 -30.01
CA THR A 264 41.62 -18.35 -29.89
C THR A 264 41.25 -19.07 -28.61
N LEU A 265 40.61 -18.33 -27.70
CA LEU A 265 40.04 -18.85 -26.46
C LEU A 265 38.57 -19.20 -26.70
N GLN A 266 38.05 -20.18 -25.97
CA GLN A 266 36.66 -20.60 -26.04
C GLN A 266 36.12 -20.75 -24.63
N ASN A 267 34.95 -20.16 -24.34
CA ASN A 267 34.30 -20.27 -23.04
C ASN A 267 33.06 -21.18 -23.13
N ASN A 268 32.98 -22.19 -22.26
CA ASN A 268 31.84 -23.11 -22.18
C ASN A 268 31.52 -23.85 -23.50
N GLY A 269 32.54 -24.15 -24.31
CA GLY A 269 32.36 -24.84 -25.59
C GLY A 269 31.76 -23.97 -26.71
N ALA A 270 31.67 -22.66 -26.48
CA ALA A 270 31.14 -21.65 -27.40
C ALA A 270 31.85 -20.30 -27.15
N ASP A 271 31.29 -19.20 -27.67
CA ASP A 271 31.80 -17.84 -27.44
C ASP A 271 33.31 -17.69 -27.72
N ASP A 272 33.71 -18.07 -28.94
CA ASP A 272 35.12 -17.99 -29.36
C ASP A 272 35.60 -16.54 -29.36
N LEU A 273 36.74 -16.30 -28.73
CA LEU A 273 37.40 -15.00 -28.62
C LEU A 273 38.83 -15.09 -29.17
N VAL A 274 39.12 -14.31 -30.21
CA VAL A 274 40.49 -14.17 -30.73
C VAL A 274 41.20 -13.06 -29.95
N VAL A 275 42.26 -13.43 -29.23
CA VAL A 275 43.16 -12.50 -28.54
C VAL A 275 44.40 -12.31 -29.41
N GLY A 276 44.65 -11.08 -29.85
CA GLY A 276 45.70 -10.77 -30.85
C GLY A 276 46.99 -10.15 -30.30
N ALA A 277 47.05 -9.92 -28.99
CA ALA A 277 48.23 -9.38 -28.30
C ALA A 277 48.10 -9.63 -26.78
N ASP A 278 49.20 -9.47 -26.07
CA ASP A 278 49.20 -9.44 -24.59
C ASP A 278 48.26 -8.35 -24.05
N GLY A 279 47.66 -8.64 -22.90
CA GLY A 279 46.77 -7.71 -22.19
C GLY A 279 45.43 -8.32 -21.80
N ALA A 280 44.55 -7.46 -21.29
CA ALA A 280 43.25 -7.85 -20.80
C ALA A 280 42.32 -8.29 -21.94
N PHE A 281 41.53 -9.33 -21.70
CA PHE A 281 40.49 -9.81 -22.60
C PHE A 281 39.18 -10.04 -21.82
N SER A 282 38.06 -10.01 -22.52
CA SER A 282 36.74 -10.34 -21.97
C SER A 282 35.89 -10.99 -23.05
N PHE A 283 35.19 -12.05 -22.67
CA PHE A 283 34.24 -12.77 -23.50
C PHE A 283 32.98 -11.93 -23.73
N ALA A 284 32.39 -12.04 -24.92
CA ALA A 284 31.26 -11.20 -25.32
C ALA A 284 29.94 -11.67 -24.69
N THR A 285 29.81 -12.97 -24.44
CA THR A 285 28.59 -13.57 -23.88
C THR A 285 28.71 -13.63 -22.35
N PRO A 286 27.95 -12.83 -21.59
CA PRO A 286 27.97 -12.90 -20.15
C PRO A 286 27.30 -14.20 -19.67
N VAL A 287 27.75 -14.70 -18.52
CA VAL A 287 27.30 -15.93 -17.90
C VAL A 287 26.35 -15.59 -16.74
N ASN A 288 25.24 -16.32 -16.60
CA ASN A 288 24.31 -16.15 -15.49
C ASN A 288 25.01 -16.32 -14.13
N ASP A 289 24.58 -15.59 -13.11
CA ASP A 289 25.02 -15.81 -11.74
C ASP A 289 24.76 -17.27 -11.30
N GLY A 290 25.73 -17.86 -10.59
CA GLY A 290 25.76 -19.29 -10.27
C GLY A 290 26.05 -20.22 -11.46
N GLY A 291 26.11 -19.70 -12.69
CA GLY A 291 26.50 -20.44 -13.89
C GLY A 291 27.99 -20.79 -13.89
N ALA A 292 28.34 -21.93 -14.47
CA ALA A 292 29.73 -22.33 -14.66
C ALA A 292 30.37 -21.61 -15.87
N TYR A 293 31.66 -21.35 -15.77
CA TYR A 293 32.49 -20.94 -16.90
C TYR A 293 33.65 -21.92 -17.09
N ALA A 294 34.12 -22.06 -18.34
CA ALA A 294 35.17 -22.99 -18.74
C ALA A 294 35.89 -22.44 -19.98
N VAL A 295 36.90 -21.61 -19.74
CA VAL A 295 37.83 -21.04 -20.70
C VAL A 295 38.90 -22.06 -21.06
N THR A 296 39.01 -22.35 -22.35
CA THR A 296 39.99 -23.26 -22.94
C THR A 296 40.66 -22.62 -24.16
N VAL A 297 41.83 -23.11 -24.54
CA VAL A 297 42.43 -22.73 -25.83
C VAL A 297 41.83 -23.62 -26.92
N SER A 298 41.09 -23.01 -27.84
CA SER A 298 40.51 -23.69 -29.00
C SER A 298 41.50 -23.75 -30.17
N VAL A 299 42.28 -22.68 -30.37
CA VAL A 299 43.33 -22.62 -31.39
C VAL A 299 44.60 -22.01 -30.81
N GLN A 300 45.69 -22.78 -30.83
CA GLN A 300 47.03 -22.32 -30.43
C GLN A 300 47.65 -21.41 -31.51
N PRO A 301 48.39 -20.36 -31.12
CA PRO A 301 49.28 -19.62 -32.03
C PRO A 301 50.33 -20.54 -32.67
N ALA A 302 50.83 -20.17 -33.85
CA ALA A 302 51.87 -20.93 -34.52
C ALA A 302 53.23 -20.76 -33.80
N GLY A 303 53.85 -21.85 -33.40
CA GLY A 303 55.16 -21.84 -32.73
C GLY A 303 55.12 -21.47 -31.24
N GLN A 304 53.92 -21.47 -30.65
CA GLN A 304 53.70 -21.20 -29.23
C GLN A 304 52.65 -22.15 -28.66
N THR A 305 52.81 -22.48 -27.38
CA THR A 305 51.81 -23.18 -26.58
C THR A 305 51.29 -22.25 -25.49
N CYS A 306 50.01 -21.92 -25.53
CA CYS A 306 49.28 -21.20 -24.50
C CYS A 306 48.59 -22.16 -23.53
N THR A 307 48.65 -21.84 -22.24
CA THR A 307 47.96 -22.57 -21.16
C THR A 307 47.06 -21.64 -20.38
N VAL A 308 45.92 -22.16 -19.89
CA VAL A 308 44.94 -21.38 -19.12
C VAL A 308 45.00 -21.79 -17.65
N THR A 309 45.18 -20.81 -16.76
CA THR A 309 45.03 -20.96 -15.31
C THR A 309 43.79 -20.18 -14.86
N ASN A 310 43.11 -20.66 -13.81
CA ASN A 310 41.79 -20.16 -13.39
C ASN A 310 40.73 -20.20 -14.50
N GLY A 311 40.94 -21.06 -15.50
CA GLY A 311 40.08 -21.17 -16.68
C GLY A 311 38.71 -21.76 -16.39
N SER A 312 38.41 -22.26 -15.20
CA SER A 312 37.09 -22.80 -14.88
C SER A 312 36.63 -22.42 -13.49
N GLY A 313 35.33 -22.19 -13.33
CA GLY A 313 34.73 -21.85 -12.06
C GLY A 313 33.23 -21.62 -12.17
N THR A 314 32.64 -20.99 -11.15
CA THR A 314 31.24 -20.55 -11.14
C THR A 314 31.18 -19.05 -10.88
N ILE A 315 30.30 -18.36 -11.60
CA ILE A 315 30.00 -16.96 -11.32
C ILE A 315 29.38 -16.84 -9.92
N ALA A 316 29.88 -15.90 -9.14
CA ALA A 316 29.45 -15.67 -7.75
C ALA A 316 29.29 -14.17 -7.47
N GLY A 317 28.32 -13.55 -8.13
CA GLY A 317 27.93 -12.16 -7.88
C GLY A 317 28.90 -11.08 -8.38
N ALA A 318 29.91 -11.44 -9.18
CA ALA A 318 30.89 -10.51 -9.75
C ALA A 318 31.48 -11.03 -11.08
N ASP A 319 32.03 -10.09 -11.87
CA ASP A 319 32.81 -10.40 -13.06
C ASP A 319 34.05 -11.23 -12.73
N VAL A 320 34.35 -12.21 -13.57
CA VAL A 320 35.59 -12.99 -13.50
C VAL A 320 36.63 -12.28 -14.34
N ALA A 321 37.73 -11.85 -13.74
CA ALA A 321 38.80 -11.10 -14.40
C ALA A 321 40.21 -11.69 -14.18
N ASP A 322 40.29 -12.87 -13.56
CA ASP A 322 41.54 -13.50 -13.11
C ASP A 322 41.90 -14.76 -13.92
N VAL A 323 41.24 -14.99 -15.06
CA VAL A 323 41.67 -16.01 -16.02
C VAL A 323 43.04 -15.61 -16.56
N ALA A 324 44.05 -16.43 -16.34
CA ALA A 324 45.40 -16.18 -16.82
C ALA A 324 45.69 -17.06 -18.03
N VAL A 325 46.12 -16.45 -19.13
CA VAL A 325 46.57 -17.15 -20.34
C VAL A 325 48.05 -16.90 -20.53
N ASP A 326 48.87 -17.92 -20.32
CA ASP A 326 50.31 -17.82 -20.43
C ASP A 326 50.79 -18.61 -21.65
N CYS A 327 51.37 -17.89 -22.60
CA CYS A 327 51.91 -18.42 -23.85
C CYS A 327 53.43 -18.48 -23.81
N VAL A 328 53.99 -19.60 -24.24
CA VAL A 328 55.45 -19.80 -24.32
C VAL A 328 55.82 -20.32 -25.70
N ASP A 329 56.98 -19.91 -26.21
CA ASP A 329 57.52 -20.41 -27.47
C ASP A 329 57.75 -21.92 -27.38
N ASP A 330 57.30 -22.64 -28.41
CA ASP A 330 57.54 -24.06 -28.51
C ASP A 330 59.06 -24.30 -28.61
N PRO A 331 59.60 -25.35 -27.97
CA PRO A 331 61.01 -25.66 -28.07
C PRO A 331 61.37 -25.88 -29.54
N VAL A 332 62.24 -25.02 -30.07
CA VAL A 332 62.75 -25.16 -31.43
C VAL A 332 63.49 -26.50 -31.49
N VAL A 333 62.86 -27.51 -32.10
CA VAL A 333 63.58 -28.71 -32.50
C VAL A 333 64.53 -28.26 -33.60
N GLY A 334 65.76 -27.91 -33.20
CA GLY A 334 66.81 -27.59 -34.15
C GLY A 334 66.95 -28.76 -35.13
N PRO A 335 67.37 -28.53 -36.38
CA PRO A 335 67.68 -29.61 -37.30
C PRO A 335 68.84 -30.42 -36.70
N GLY A 336 68.50 -31.50 -35.98
CA GLY A 336 69.47 -32.50 -35.57
C GLY A 336 70.15 -33.04 -36.83
N PRO A 337 71.49 -33.15 -36.85
CA PRO A 337 72.18 -33.60 -38.04
C PRO A 337 71.83 -35.08 -38.29
N GLY A 338 70.95 -35.31 -39.28
CA GLY A 338 70.78 -36.57 -39.99
C GLY A 338 70.35 -37.79 -39.17
N GLY A 339 69.04 -38.04 -39.11
CA GLY A 339 68.50 -39.34 -38.71
C GLY A 339 67.04 -39.45 -39.15
N ALA A 340 66.74 -40.47 -39.95
CA ALA A 340 65.45 -40.68 -40.61
C ALA A 340 64.23 -40.59 -39.68
N ALA A 341 63.14 -40.10 -40.26
CA ALA A 341 61.84 -39.86 -39.67
C ALA A 341 61.31 -40.99 -38.76
N ALA A 342 60.91 -40.62 -37.55
CA ALA A 342 59.79 -41.24 -36.86
C ALA A 342 58.70 -40.17 -36.73
N ILE A 343 57.56 -40.40 -37.38
CA ILE A 343 56.37 -39.58 -37.26
C ILE A 343 55.91 -39.69 -35.79
N PRO A 344 55.82 -38.61 -35.00
CA PRO A 344 55.15 -38.67 -33.72
C PRO A 344 53.64 -38.76 -34.03
N THR A 345 53.07 -39.94 -33.81
CA THR A 345 51.63 -40.06 -33.67
C THR A 345 51.22 -39.19 -32.49
N LEU A 346 50.46 -38.12 -32.74
CA LEU A 346 49.77 -37.36 -31.71
C LEU A 346 49.08 -38.33 -30.74
N PRO A 347 49.28 -38.24 -29.42
CA PRO A 347 48.30 -38.79 -28.51
C PRO A 347 47.04 -37.93 -28.65
N LEU A 348 45.96 -38.51 -29.17
CA LEU A 348 44.63 -37.93 -28.98
C LEU A 348 44.44 -37.69 -27.47
N PRO A 349 44.05 -36.49 -27.02
CA PRO A 349 43.51 -36.33 -25.69
C PRO A 349 42.23 -37.17 -25.60
N GLY A 350 42.19 -38.06 -24.61
CA GLY A 350 41.13 -39.03 -24.41
C GLY A 350 39.75 -38.39 -24.28
N LEU A 351 38.89 -38.71 -25.24
CA LEU A 351 37.44 -38.69 -25.10
C LEU A 351 36.99 -39.96 -24.36
N LEU A 352 37.01 -39.94 -23.02
CA LEU A 352 36.32 -40.82 -22.05
C LEU A 352 36.85 -40.42 -20.65
N LEU A 353 36.13 -40.08 -19.59
CA LEU A 353 34.81 -40.48 -19.10
C LEU A 353 34.46 -39.56 -17.91
N MET A 354 33.42 -38.72 -17.99
CA MET A 354 32.62 -38.29 -16.83
C MET A 354 31.16 -38.11 -17.26
N ILE A 355 30.49 -39.23 -17.50
CA ILE A 355 29.05 -39.35 -17.32
C ILE A 355 28.86 -40.25 -16.10
N LEU A 356 28.61 -39.67 -14.92
CA LEU A 356 27.60 -40.16 -13.97
C LEU A 356 27.40 -39.17 -12.79
N GLY A 357 26.14 -38.76 -12.59
CA GLY A 357 25.64 -37.90 -11.51
C GLY A 357 25.19 -36.55 -12.09
N ILE A 358 23.93 -36.30 -12.43
CA ILE A 358 22.70 -36.52 -11.67
C ILE A 358 21.54 -36.72 -12.66
N LEU A 359 20.85 -37.86 -12.61
CA LEU A 359 19.43 -37.92 -12.98
C LEU A 359 18.77 -39.03 -12.14
N ALA A 360 18.16 -38.60 -11.03
CA ALA A 360 17.15 -39.38 -10.34
C ALA A 360 15.77 -38.93 -10.85
N ALA A 361 14.86 -39.91 -10.94
CA ALA A 361 13.41 -39.81 -11.10
C ALA A 361 12.84 -39.64 -12.54
N ALA A 362 12.66 -40.78 -13.21
CA ALA A 362 11.37 -41.12 -13.84
C ALA A 362 11.33 -42.62 -14.18
N GLY A 363 10.68 -43.42 -13.33
CA GLY A 363 10.42 -44.83 -13.58
C GLY A 363 9.36 -45.03 -14.65
N VAL A 364 9.71 -45.73 -15.73
CA VAL A 364 8.74 -46.30 -16.68
C VAL A 364 8.47 -47.75 -16.27
N GLN A 365 7.24 -48.03 -15.83
CA GLN A 365 6.68 -49.38 -15.79
C GLN A 365 6.22 -49.76 -17.21
N ARG A 366 6.71 -50.90 -17.71
CA ARG A 366 6.12 -51.62 -18.85
C ARG A 366 5.68 -53.01 -18.40
N ARG A 367 4.42 -53.34 -18.67
CA ARG A 367 3.85 -54.65 -19.07
C ARG A 367 2.36 -54.63 -18.71
N ALA A 368 1.43 -55.25 -19.41
CA ALA A 368 1.39 -55.99 -20.67
C ALA A 368 -0.11 -56.09 -21.00
N THR A 369 -0.49 -56.10 -22.29
CA THR A 369 -1.82 -56.56 -22.70
C THR A 369 -1.84 -58.08 -22.80
N ALA A 370 -2.80 -58.71 -22.11
CA ALA A 370 -3.45 -59.97 -22.51
C ALA A 370 -4.63 -60.30 -21.56
N ASN A 371 -5.82 -59.73 -21.85
CA ASN A 371 -7.12 -60.39 -22.05
C ASN A 371 -8.21 -59.33 -22.23
#